data_AF-A0A542FUL9-F1
#
_entry.id   AF-A0A542FUL9-F1
#
_cell.length_a   1.000
_cell.length_b   1.000
_cell.length_c   1.000
_cell.angle_alpha   90.00
_cell.angle_beta   90.00
_cell.angle_gamma   90.00
#
_symmetry.space_group_name_H-M   'P 1'
#
loop_
_entity.id
_entity.type
_entity.pdbx_description
1 polymer ?
#
loop_
_entity_poly.entity_id
_entity_poly.type
_entity_poly.pdbx_seq_one_letter_code
_entity_poly.pdbx_strand_id
1 'polypeptide(L)'
;MPRQIDDAILRTAQPGDEAGILSCIHGLAEYEREPDAVENTVEMLTETLFGEAPAAFAHVVERDGAIVGIALWFLTYSTWTGRHGIWLEDLFVDESQRGRSYGRALIGSLAQVCLERGYSRLEWTVLDWNELAIGFYRSIGATPMDEWTTQRLTGDALERFARSAG
;
A
#
# COMPACT_ATOMS: atom_id res chain seq x y z
N MET A 1 -13.45 4.82 10.56
CA MET A 1 -13.41 5.37 11.95
C MET A 1 -12.13 4.91 12.61
N PRO A 2 -11.44 5.75 13.41
CA PRO A 2 -10.28 5.34 14.17
C PRO A 2 -10.58 4.13 15.06
N ARG A 3 -9.64 3.19 15.14
CA ARG A 3 -9.75 1.97 15.92
C ARG A 3 -8.50 1.82 16.79
N GLN A 4 -8.70 1.65 18.09
CA GLN A 4 -7.61 1.32 19.01
C GLN A 4 -7.11 -0.11 18.77
N ILE A 5 -5.80 -0.29 18.71
CA ILE A 5 -5.12 -1.58 18.62
C ILE A 5 -3.91 -1.52 19.55
N ASP A 6 -3.97 -2.27 20.64
CA ASP A 6 -3.05 -2.13 21.77
C ASP A 6 -2.97 -0.66 22.24
N ASP A 7 -1.77 -0.09 22.24
CA ASP A 7 -1.48 1.30 22.58
C ASP A 7 -1.36 2.23 21.35
N ALA A 8 -1.76 1.75 20.17
CA ALA A 8 -1.76 2.50 18.91
C ALA A 8 -3.18 2.72 18.35
N ILE A 9 -3.28 3.64 17.39
CA ILE A 9 -4.52 4.01 16.72
C ILE A 9 -4.38 3.69 15.23
N LEU A 10 -5.23 2.78 14.73
CA LEU A 10 -5.40 2.56 13.30
C LEU A 10 -6.47 3.52 12.77
N ARG A 11 -6.14 4.30 11.73
CA ARG A 11 -7.07 5.26 11.12
C ARG A 11 -6.75 5.48 9.64
N THR A 12 -7.67 6.11 8.91
CA THR A 12 -7.36 6.68 7.60
C THR A 12 -6.33 7.80 7.78
N ALA A 13 -5.42 7.94 6.82
CA ALA A 13 -4.50 9.06 6.77
C ALA A 13 -5.26 10.39 6.65
N GLN A 14 -4.68 11.45 7.20
CA GLN A 14 -5.20 12.81 7.17
C GLN A 14 -4.07 13.80 6.83
N PRO A 15 -4.40 15.02 6.35
CA PRO A 15 -3.38 16.05 6.15
C PRO A 15 -2.56 16.27 7.41
N GLY A 16 -1.23 16.29 7.27
CA GLY A 16 -0.25 16.30 8.36
C GLY A 16 0.45 14.96 8.60
N ASP A 17 -0.04 13.85 8.06
CA ASP A 17 0.61 12.53 8.18
C ASP A 17 1.73 12.30 7.16
N GLU A 18 1.87 13.17 6.15
CA GLU A 18 2.69 12.95 4.94
C GLU A 18 4.15 12.64 5.28
N ALA A 19 4.73 13.37 6.24
CA ALA A 19 6.10 13.13 6.67
C ALA A 19 6.29 11.75 7.32
N GLY A 20 5.31 11.30 8.12
CA GLY A 20 5.33 9.96 8.73
C GLY A 20 5.11 8.85 7.72
N ILE A 21 4.25 9.09 6.73
CA ILE A 21 4.03 8.17 5.60
C ILE A 21 5.31 8.06 4.76
N LEU A 22 5.95 9.18 4.42
CA LEU A 22 7.20 9.20 3.67
C LEU A 22 8.32 8.46 4.41
N SER A 23 8.41 8.63 5.74
CA SER A 23 9.34 7.87 6.56
C SER A 23 9.09 6.36 6.49
N CYS A 24 7.83 5.93 6.47
CA CYS A 24 7.49 4.52 6.31
C CYS A 24 7.82 3.99 4.90
N ILE A 25 7.63 4.80 3.85
CA ILE A 25 8.03 4.46 2.47
C ILE A 25 9.54 4.25 2.37
N HIS A 26 10.34 5.15 2.96
CA HIS A 26 11.80 4.95 3.04
C HIS A 26 12.17 3.68 3.82
N GLY A 27 11.52 3.43 4.97
CA GLY A 27 11.75 2.20 5.73
C GLY A 27 11.40 0.92 4.95
N LEU A 28 10.35 0.97 4.13
CA LEU A 28 10.00 -0.13 3.22
C LEU A 28 11.07 -0.30 2.15
N ALA A 29 11.49 0.77 1.47
CA ALA A 29 12.50 0.72 0.42
C ALA A 29 13.86 0.19 0.94
N GLU A 30 14.26 0.59 2.16
CA GLU A 30 15.43 0.02 2.83
C GLU A 30 15.28 -1.49 3.05
N TYR A 31 14.12 -1.94 3.55
CA TYR A 31 13.84 -3.36 3.75
C TYR A 31 13.83 -4.14 2.43
N GLU A 32 13.31 -3.54 1.37
CA GLU A 32 13.23 -4.11 0.03
C GLU A 32 14.55 -4.08 -0.76
N ARG A 33 15.59 -3.46 -0.18
CA ARG A 33 16.95 -3.31 -0.74
C ARG A 33 17.03 -2.36 -1.94
N GLU A 34 16.12 -1.39 -2.00
CA GLU A 34 16.03 -0.36 -3.05
C GLU A 34 15.94 1.07 -2.44
N PRO A 35 16.80 1.45 -1.47
CA PRO A 35 16.64 2.72 -0.75
C PRO A 35 16.76 3.96 -1.64
N ASP A 36 17.56 3.88 -2.71
CA ASP A 36 17.80 4.98 -3.65
C ASP A 36 16.66 5.16 -4.67
N ALA A 37 15.66 4.25 -4.68
CA ALA A 37 14.53 4.31 -5.60
C ALA A 37 13.42 5.28 -5.16
N VAL A 38 13.47 5.80 -3.93
CA VAL A 38 12.44 6.69 -3.39
C VAL A 38 12.63 8.11 -3.90
N GLU A 39 11.89 8.46 -4.96
CA GLU A 39 11.81 9.84 -5.48
C GLU A 39 10.66 10.64 -4.87
N ASN A 40 9.80 10.00 -4.06
CA ASN A 40 8.59 10.61 -3.50
C ASN A 40 8.92 11.71 -2.48
N THR A 41 8.07 12.73 -2.39
CA THR A 41 8.22 13.86 -1.45
C THR A 41 6.95 14.10 -0.65
N VAL A 42 7.06 14.90 0.42
CA VAL A 42 5.90 15.32 1.23
C VAL A 42 4.87 16.06 0.38
N GLU A 43 5.33 16.92 -0.53
CA GLU A 43 4.47 17.70 -1.43
C GLU A 43 3.73 16.78 -2.42
N MET A 44 4.45 15.81 -3.01
CA MET A 44 3.85 14.82 -3.91
C MET A 44 2.80 13.96 -3.19
N LEU A 45 3.08 13.52 -1.96
CA LEU A 45 2.12 12.80 -1.12
C LEU A 45 0.90 13.67 -0.78
N THR A 46 1.10 14.95 -0.47
CA THR A 46 0.02 15.89 -0.19
C THR A 46 -0.93 15.98 -1.38
N GLU A 47 -0.40 16.18 -2.59
CA GLU A 47 -1.19 16.24 -3.82
C GLU A 47 -1.91 14.92 -4.10
N THR A 48 -1.19 13.79 -3.96
CA THR A 48 -1.71 12.46 -4.31
C THR A 48 -2.80 11.98 -3.37
N LEU A 49 -2.62 12.17 -2.06
CA LEU A 49 -3.51 11.64 -1.02
C LEU A 49 -4.62 12.62 -0.63
N PHE A 50 -4.37 13.93 -0.76
CA PHE A 50 -5.23 14.98 -0.22
C PHE A 50 -5.53 16.13 -1.20
N GLY A 51 -5.15 16.01 -2.48
CA GLY A 51 -5.52 16.96 -3.53
C GLY A 51 -7.02 16.95 -3.87
N GLU A 52 -7.43 17.75 -4.86
CA GLU A 52 -8.85 17.90 -5.24
C GLU A 52 -9.50 16.59 -5.73
N ALA A 53 -8.70 15.71 -6.34
CA ALA A 53 -9.11 14.43 -6.87
C ALA A 53 -8.09 13.34 -6.47
N PRO A 54 -8.11 12.88 -5.21
CA PRO A 54 -7.12 11.92 -4.73
C PRO A 54 -7.24 10.61 -5.49
N ALA A 55 -6.09 10.14 -6.00
CA ALA A 55 -5.99 8.92 -6.80
C ALA A 55 -5.47 7.72 -6.00
N ALA A 56 -4.86 7.98 -4.84
CA ALA A 56 -4.47 6.98 -3.87
C ALA A 56 -4.94 7.37 -2.47
N PHE A 57 -4.95 6.40 -1.58
CA PHE A 57 -5.44 6.51 -0.22
C PHE A 57 -4.50 5.78 0.72
N ALA A 58 -4.49 6.16 2.00
CA ALA A 58 -3.68 5.49 2.99
C ALA A 58 -4.45 5.21 4.28
N HIS A 59 -4.12 4.11 4.93
CA HIS A 59 -4.42 3.85 6.33
C HIS A 59 -3.11 3.81 7.10
N VAL A 60 -3.11 4.37 8.30
CA VAL A 60 -1.92 4.53 9.13
C VAL A 60 -2.16 3.95 10.52
N VAL A 61 -1.08 3.46 11.12
CA VAL A 61 -1.00 3.15 12.54
C VAL A 61 -0.19 4.25 13.19
N GLU A 62 -0.83 5.00 14.09
CA GLU A 62 -0.20 6.04 14.89
C GLU A 62 0.04 5.55 16.31
N ARG A 63 1.24 5.75 16.84
CA ARG A 63 1.62 5.43 18.21
C ARG A 63 2.51 6.52 18.76
N ASP A 64 2.20 7.00 19.97
CA ASP A 64 2.96 8.08 20.63
C ASP A 64 3.16 9.33 19.74
N GLY A 65 2.18 9.64 18.90
CA GLY A 65 2.20 10.77 17.96
C GLY A 65 3.02 10.55 16.69
N ALA A 66 3.57 9.36 16.48
CA ALA A 66 4.33 8.99 15.28
C ALA A 66 3.57 7.98 14.42
N ILE A 67 3.65 8.12 13.10
CA ILE A 67 3.18 7.09 12.16
C ILE A 67 4.21 5.96 12.14
N VAL A 68 3.80 4.76 12.54
CA VAL A 68 4.68 3.59 12.67
C VAL A 68 4.30 2.44 11.74
N GLY A 69 3.27 2.65 10.90
CA GLY A 69 2.90 1.70 9.87
C GLY A 69 1.89 2.29 8.90
N ILE A 70 1.92 1.82 7.66
CA ILE A 70 1.09 2.30 6.57
C ILE A 70 0.53 1.15 5.74
N ALA A 71 -0.63 1.39 5.15
CA ALA A 71 -1.14 0.68 4.00
C ALA A 71 -1.59 1.70 2.96
N LEU A 72 -0.81 1.87 1.89
CA LEU A 72 -1.09 2.79 0.79
C LEU A 72 -1.71 2.00 -0.37
N TRP A 73 -2.82 2.50 -0.91
CA TRP A 73 -3.63 1.74 -1.86
C TRP A 73 -4.41 2.63 -2.82
N PHE A 74 -4.86 2.03 -3.92
CA PHE A 74 -5.74 2.69 -4.90
C PHE A 74 -6.76 1.70 -5.48
N LEU A 75 -7.68 2.19 -6.31
CA LEU A 75 -8.74 1.36 -6.88
C LEU A 75 -8.27 0.63 -8.14
N THR A 76 -8.62 -0.64 -8.24
CA THR A 76 -8.59 -1.40 -9.50
C THR A 76 -10.00 -1.61 -10.03
N TYR A 77 -10.12 -2.11 -11.25
CA TYR A 77 -11.40 -2.48 -11.84
C TYR A 77 -11.31 -3.85 -12.51
N SER A 78 -12.34 -4.66 -12.30
CA SER A 78 -12.50 -5.95 -12.95
C SER A 78 -13.43 -5.81 -14.14
N THR A 79 -12.93 -6.00 -15.35
CA THR A 79 -13.78 -6.04 -16.55
C THR A 79 -14.68 -7.27 -16.59
N TRP A 80 -14.34 -8.34 -15.86
CA TRP A 80 -15.13 -9.56 -15.82
C TRP A 80 -16.30 -9.49 -14.83
N THR A 81 -16.12 -8.79 -13.70
CA THR A 81 -17.18 -8.68 -12.68
C THR A 81 -17.87 -7.32 -12.67
N GLY A 82 -17.35 -6.33 -13.41
CA GLY A 82 -17.86 -4.97 -13.45
C GLY A 82 -17.71 -4.22 -12.11
N ARG A 83 -16.80 -4.66 -11.24
CA ARG A 83 -16.63 -4.13 -9.88
C ARG A 83 -15.23 -3.60 -9.66
N HIS A 84 -15.15 -2.60 -8.79
CA HIS A 84 -13.88 -2.16 -8.24
C HIS A 84 -13.25 -3.21 -7.32
N GLY A 85 -11.93 -3.11 -7.19
CA GLY A 85 -11.10 -3.76 -6.18
C GLY A 85 -10.16 -2.75 -5.55
N ILE A 86 -9.34 -3.21 -4.62
CA ILE A 86 -8.22 -2.44 -4.08
C ILE A 86 -6.92 -3.07 -4.56
N TRP A 87 -6.00 -2.24 -5.04
CA TRP A 87 -4.58 -2.57 -5.11
C TRP A 87 -3.89 -1.94 -3.91
N LEU A 88 -3.29 -2.79 -3.07
CA LEU A 88 -2.41 -2.40 -1.98
C LEU A 88 -1.01 -2.27 -2.56
N GLU A 89 -0.53 -1.03 -2.65
CA GLU A 89 0.80 -0.70 -3.19
C GLU A 89 1.87 -0.98 -2.13
N ASP A 90 1.77 -0.30 -0.99
CA ASP A 90 2.75 -0.42 0.10
C ASP A 90 2.07 -0.91 1.37
N LEU A 91 2.68 -1.90 2.02
CA LEU A 91 2.37 -2.32 3.37
C LEU A 91 3.65 -2.35 4.19
N PHE A 92 3.74 -1.48 5.18
CA PHE A 92 4.90 -1.41 6.05
C PHE A 92 4.51 -1.20 7.50
N VAL A 93 5.28 -1.80 8.40
CA VAL A 93 5.25 -1.54 9.83
C VAL A 93 6.69 -1.48 10.30
N ASP A 94 7.03 -0.42 11.03
CA ASP A 94 8.35 -0.20 11.60
C ASP A 94 8.81 -1.45 12.38
N GLU A 95 10.08 -1.85 12.18
CA GLU A 95 10.60 -3.10 12.72
C GLU A 95 10.56 -3.16 14.24
N SER A 96 10.72 -2.01 14.92
CA SER A 96 10.62 -1.89 16.38
C SER A 96 9.20 -2.17 16.90
N GLN A 97 8.20 -2.18 16.01
CA GLN A 97 6.79 -2.43 16.32
C GLN A 97 6.31 -3.83 15.88
N ARG A 98 7.19 -4.69 15.39
CA ARG A 98 6.83 -6.06 14.96
C ARG A 98 6.26 -6.88 16.14
N GLY A 99 5.44 -7.87 15.80
CA GLY A 99 4.76 -8.74 16.77
C GLY A 99 3.46 -8.17 17.36
N ARG A 100 3.08 -6.93 17.01
CA ARG A 100 1.86 -6.24 17.51
C ARG A 100 0.65 -6.35 16.60
N SER A 101 0.68 -7.28 15.64
CA SER A 101 -0.41 -7.50 14.67
C SER A 101 -0.82 -6.28 13.82
N TYR A 102 -0.03 -5.20 13.78
CA TYR A 102 -0.35 -3.98 13.02
C TYR A 102 -0.51 -4.25 11.51
N GLY A 103 0.36 -5.08 10.91
CA GLY A 103 0.22 -5.46 9.49
C GLY A 103 -1.09 -6.20 9.20
N ARG A 104 -1.50 -7.11 10.10
CA ARG A 104 -2.80 -7.80 10.01
C ARG A 104 -3.96 -6.81 10.11
N ALA A 105 -3.85 -5.84 11.01
CA ALA A 105 -4.89 -4.84 11.19
C ALA A 105 -5.04 -3.91 9.99
N LEU A 106 -3.92 -3.47 9.41
CA LEU A 106 -3.88 -2.64 8.21
C LEU A 106 -4.56 -3.34 7.01
N ILE A 107 -4.14 -4.57 6.68
CA ILE A 107 -4.83 -5.34 5.61
C ILE A 107 -6.30 -5.58 5.97
N GLY A 108 -6.59 -5.93 7.22
CA GLY A 108 -7.96 -6.16 7.69
C GLY A 108 -8.85 -4.94 7.49
N SER A 109 -8.33 -3.73 7.70
CA SER A 109 -9.08 -2.50 7.43
C SER A 109 -9.34 -2.27 5.94
N LEU A 110 -8.41 -2.61 5.04
CA LEU A 110 -8.68 -2.54 3.60
C LEU A 110 -9.72 -3.57 3.16
N ALA A 111 -9.69 -4.77 3.74
CA ALA A 111 -10.72 -5.79 3.51
C ALA A 111 -12.11 -5.30 3.96
N GLN A 112 -12.20 -4.56 5.07
CA GLN A 112 -13.43 -3.92 5.51
C GLN A 112 -13.91 -2.87 4.50
N VAL A 113 -13.01 -2.02 3.99
CA VAL A 113 -13.36 -1.06 2.92
C VAL A 113 -13.91 -1.80 1.69
N CYS A 114 -13.32 -2.93 1.30
CA CYS A 114 -13.84 -3.73 0.20
C CYS A 114 -15.28 -4.20 0.45
N LEU A 115 -15.56 -4.75 1.63
CA LEU A 115 -16.90 -5.21 1.99
C LEU A 115 -17.92 -4.06 2.03
N GLU A 116 -17.57 -2.94 2.67
CA GLU A 116 -18.44 -1.77 2.83
C GLU A 116 -18.81 -1.14 1.48
N ARG A 117 -17.87 -1.13 0.52
CA ARG A 117 -18.07 -0.52 -0.81
C ARG A 117 -18.48 -1.51 -1.89
N GLY A 118 -18.65 -2.79 -1.53
CA GLY A 118 -19.01 -3.86 -2.48
C GLY A 118 -17.91 -4.20 -3.50
N TYR A 119 -16.66 -3.87 -3.18
CA TYR A 119 -15.49 -4.24 -3.97
C TYR A 119 -15.19 -5.73 -3.83
N SER A 120 -14.78 -6.36 -4.92
CA SER A 120 -14.72 -7.83 -4.97
C SER A 120 -13.35 -8.43 -4.67
N ARG A 121 -12.29 -7.61 -4.58
CA ARG A 121 -10.92 -8.11 -4.40
C ARG A 121 -10.00 -7.08 -3.75
N LEU A 122 -8.98 -7.58 -3.06
CA LEU A 122 -7.84 -6.85 -2.50
C LEU A 122 -6.58 -7.59 -2.96
N GLU A 123 -5.71 -6.90 -3.68
CA GLU A 123 -4.56 -7.50 -4.39
C GLU A 123 -3.29 -6.67 -4.12
N TRP A 124 -2.12 -7.32 -4.18
CA TRP A 124 -0.81 -6.70 -4.00
C TRP A 124 0.28 -7.59 -4.61
N THR A 125 1.48 -7.04 -4.75
CA THR A 125 2.70 -7.81 -5.07
C THR A 125 3.55 -8.03 -3.84
N VAL A 126 4.40 -9.05 -3.88
CA VAL A 126 5.40 -9.33 -2.85
C VAL A 126 6.69 -9.79 -3.53
N LEU A 127 7.83 -9.36 -3.01
CA LEU A 127 9.13 -9.83 -3.49
C LEU A 127 9.30 -11.32 -3.20
N ASP A 128 9.75 -12.09 -4.20
CA ASP A 128 9.84 -13.56 -4.13
C ASP A 128 10.70 -14.07 -2.98
N TRP A 129 11.71 -13.29 -2.57
CA TRP A 129 12.61 -13.63 -1.47
C TRP A 129 12.01 -13.37 -0.09
N ASN A 130 10.90 -12.63 0.02
CA ASN A 130 10.32 -12.18 1.28
C ASN A 130 9.42 -13.27 1.89
N GLU A 131 10.03 -14.37 2.32
CA GLU A 131 9.35 -15.54 2.89
C GLU A 131 8.46 -15.18 4.10
N LEU A 132 8.87 -14.20 4.91
CA LEU A 132 8.11 -13.73 6.07
C LEU A 132 6.78 -13.09 5.64
N ALA A 133 6.82 -12.17 4.67
CA ALA A 133 5.60 -11.56 4.15
C ALA A 133 4.73 -12.58 3.42
N ILE A 134 5.32 -13.46 2.61
CA ILE A 134 4.60 -14.54 1.92
C ILE A 134 3.87 -15.44 2.93
N GLY A 135 4.56 -15.90 3.98
CA GLY A 135 3.97 -16.72 5.04
C GLY A 135 2.82 -16.01 5.76
N PHE A 136 2.99 -14.72 6.07
CA PHE A 136 1.93 -13.88 6.61
C PHE A 136 0.72 -13.80 5.67
N TYR A 137 0.92 -13.53 4.37
CA TYR A 137 -0.16 -13.46 3.39
C TYR A 137 -0.91 -14.79 3.25
N ARG A 138 -0.21 -15.94 3.27
CA ARG A 138 -0.87 -17.25 3.29
C ARG A 138 -1.67 -17.47 4.57
N SER A 139 -1.18 -17.02 5.72
CA SER A 139 -1.88 -17.16 7.01
C SER A 139 -3.22 -16.40 7.06
N ILE A 140 -3.40 -15.38 6.22
CA ILE A 140 -4.65 -14.62 6.11
C ILE A 140 -5.54 -15.09 4.94
N GLY A 141 -5.14 -16.16 4.24
CA GLY A 141 -5.92 -16.76 3.15
C GLY A 141 -5.65 -16.19 1.76
N ALA A 142 -4.63 -15.35 1.58
CA ALA A 142 -4.26 -14.88 0.24
C ALA A 142 -3.61 -16.01 -0.58
N THR A 143 -3.94 -16.10 -1.86
CA THR A 143 -3.39 -17.08 -2.82
C THR A 143 -2.59 -16.36 -3.91
N PRO A 144 -1.53 -16.96 -4.49
CA PRO A 144 -0.80 -16.32 -5.58
C PRO A 144 -1.62 -16.37 -6.87
N MET A 145 -1.31 -15.48 -7.81
CA MET A 145 -1.85 -15.47 -9.16
C MET A 145 -0.77 -15.95 -10.14
N ASP A 146 -0.38 -17.23 -10.05
CA ASP A 146 0.78 -17.79 -10.75
C ASP A 146 0.67 -17.82 -12.29
N GLU A 147 -0.55 -17.66 -12.83
CA GLU A 147 -0.79 -17.58 -14.28
C GLU A 147 -0.61 -16.18 -14.86
N TRP A 148 -0.39 -15.17 -14.01
CA TRP A 148 -0.31 -13.76 -14.40
C TRP A 148 1.03 -13.17 -14.00
N THR A 149 1.75 -12.61 -14.97
CA THR A 149 3.05 -11.97 -14.74
C THR A 149 2.96 -10.47 -14.94
N THR A 150 3.40 -9.69 -13.95
CA THR A 150 3.50 -8.24 -14.06
C THR A 150 4.46 -7.85 -15.18
N GLN A 151 3.96 -7.07 -16.14
CA GLN A 151 4.77 -6.45 -17.19
C GLN A 151 4.91 -4.96 -16.87
N ARG A 152 6.11 -4.40 -16.99
CA ARG A 152 6.38 -2.98 -16.74
C ARG A 152 7.09 -2.34 -17.94
N LEU A 153 6.52 -1.25 -18.43
CA LEU A 153 7.14 -0.38 -19.43
C LEU A 153 7.39 0.98 -18.75
N THR A 154 8.66 1.36 -18.58
CA THR A 154 9.06 2.57 -17.85
C THR A 154 10.26 3.26 -18.52
N GLY A 155 10.57 4.49 -18.10
CA GLY A 155 11.69 5.30 -18.58
C GLY A 155 11.74 5.44 -20.10
N ASP A 156 12.94 5.42 -20.68
CA ASP A 156 13.13 5.59 -22.12
C ASP A 156 12.33 4.59 -22.98
N ALA A 157 12.08 3.38 -22.48
CA ALA A 157 11.32 2.38 -23.22
C ALA A 157 9.86 2.81 -23.40
N LEU A 158 9.26 3.38 -22.35
CA LEU A 158 7.92 3.97 -22.39
C LEU A 158 7.88 5.16 -23.36
N GLU A 159 8.84 6.07 -23.25
CA GLU A 159 8.92 7.25 -24.13
C GLU A 159 9.07 6.86 -25.60
N ARG A 160 9.96 5.92 -25.91
CA ARG A 160 10.16 5.44 -27.28
C ARG A 160 8.89 4.79 -27.84
N PHE A 161 8.23 3.94 -27.05
CA PHE A 161 7.01 3.27 -27.50
C PHE A 161 5.92 4.28 -27.83
N ALA A 162 5.70 5.26 -26.94
CA ALA A 162 4.72 6.33 -27.15
C ALA A 162 4.98 7.12 -28.44
N ARG A 163 6.25 7.39 -28.78
CA ARG A 163 6.62 8.10 -30.01
C ARG A 163 6.52 7.25 -31.27
N SER A 164 6.69 5.93 -31.15
CA SER A 164 6.61 4.99 -32.29
C SER A 164 5.19 4.53 -32.63
N ALA A 165 4.23 4.73 -31.71
CA ALA A 165 2.83 4.32 -31.89
C ALA A 165 1.99 5.37 -32.67
N GLY A 166 2.65 6.37 -33.27
CA GLY A 166 2.05 7.43 -34.09
C GLY A 166 2.28 7.25 -35.58
#